data_AF-A0A7W1UER0-F1
#
_entry.id   AF-A0A7W1UER0-F1
#
_cell.length_a   1.000
_cell.length_b   1.000
_cell.length_c   1.000
_cell.angle_alpha   90.00
_cell.angle_beta   90.00
_cell.angle_gamma   90.00
#
_symmetry.space_group_name_H-M   'P 1'
#
loop_
_entity.id
_entity.type
_entity.pdbx_description
1 polymer ?
#
loop_
_entity_poly.entity_id
_entity_poly.type
_entity_poly.pdbx_seq_one_letter_code
_entity_poly.pdbx_strand_id
1 'polypeptide(L)'
;MPDFEKLGVFYLGRPYDPATKSAKPGLLLYDSKDLVTHAVCVGMTGSGKTGLCIGLLEEAAIDNIPAIIIDPKGDIANLLLTFPDLRGSDFLPWINPDDAKKKELTPEAFADKEADKWKAGLESWGQDGARIAKLREAADFLVYTPGSTAGLPVSILQSFSVPSSKILEDAELLGDRVGTTATSLLNLVGLDADPLQSPEHILLANILKTSWEAGQDLTISSLIQQIQTPPYSKLGVMDLESVFSSKGRFALAMRFNNLLGAPGFSAWLE
;
A
#
# COMPACT_ATOMS: atom_id res chain seq x y z
N MET A 1 -12.07 30.34 -13.18
CA MET A 1 -12.25 29.41 -12.05
C MET A 1 -12.11 30.18 -10.74
N PRO A 2 -12.81 29.78 -9.66
CA PRO A 2 -12.51 30.28 -8.33
C PRO A 2 -11.04 30.01 -7.99
N ASP A 3 -10.36 30.96 -7.35
CA ASP A 3 -8.94 30.85 -6.97
C ASP A 3 -8.79 30.04 -5.67
N PHE A 4 -8.96 28.71 -5.76
CA PHE A 4 -8.74 27.77 -4.66
C PHE A 4 -7.35 27.11 -4.68
N GLU A 5 -6.59 27.24 -5.77
CA GLU A 5 -5.29 26.59 -5.96
C GLU A 5 -4.16 27.41 -5.31
N LYS A 6 -3.97 27.23 -4.01
CA LYS A 6 -2.95 27.92 -3.21
C LYS A 6 -2.08 26.91 -2.50
N LEU A 7 -0.76 27.04 -2.66
CA LEU A 7 0.21 26.13 -2.06
C LEU A 7 0.04 26.08 -0.53
N GLY A 8 -0.06 24.87 0.03
CA GLY A 8 -0.16 24.63 1.46
C GLY A 8 -1.58 24.76 2.01
N VAL A 9 -2.60 24.89 1.17
CA VAL A 9 -4.00 24.82 1.59
C VAL A 9 -4.81 23.90 0.67
N PHE A 10 -5.52 22.95 1.28
CA PHE A 10 -6.33 21.97 0.57
C PHE A 10 -7.76 22.47 0.41
N TYR A 11 -8.29 22.38 -0.81
CA TYR A 11 -9.69 22.68 -1.08
C TYR A 11 -10.59 21.51 -0.70
N LEU A 12 -11.33 21.63 0.40
CA LEU A 12 -12.25 20.60 0.91
C LEU A 12 -13.73 20.89 0.58
N GLY A 13 -13.99 21.76 -0.40
CA GLY A 13 -15.34 22.10 -0.85
C GLY A 13 -15.84 23.43 -0.28
N ARG A 14 -17.05 23.45 0.28
CA ARG A 14 -17.74 24.67 0.71
C ARG A 14 -18.17 24.57 2.17
N PRO A 15 -18.25 25.69 2.92
CA PRO A 15 -18.84 25.67 4.25
C PRO A 15 -20.28 25.13 4.19
N TYR A 16 -20.68 24.31 5.15
CA TYR A 16 -22.00 23.68 5.19
C TYR A 16 -22.80 24.19 6.39
N ASP A 17 -24.09 24.46 6.19
CA ASP A 17 -25.01 24.78 7.28
C ASP A 17 -25.75 23.52 7.76
N PRO A 18 -25.52 23.02 8.98
CA PRO A 18 -26.24 21.86 9.49
C PRO A 18 -27.72 22.12 9.74
N ALA A 19 -28.12 23.37 10.03
CA ALA A 19 -29.51 23.72 10.33
C ALA A 19 -30.37 23.77 9.07
N THR A 20 -29.87 24.41 8.01
CA THR A 20 -30.58 24.50 6.72
C THR A 20 -30.23 23.37 5.76
N LYS A 21 -29.27 22.51 6.13
CA LYS A 21 -28.76 21.40 5.32
C LYS A 21 -28.29 21.81 3.92
N SER A 22 -27.70 23.00 3.82
CA SER A 22 -27.30 23.60 2.54
C SER A 22 -25.85 24.08 2.57
N ALA A 23 -25.21 24.04 1.40
CA ALA A 23 -23.91 24.65 1.21
C ALA A 23 -24.03 26.19 1.30
N LYS A 24 -23.07 26.82 1.96
CA LYS A 24 -22.90 28.28 2.01
C LYS A 24 -21.97 28.73 0.88
N PRO A 25 -22.05 30.01 0.46
CA PRO A 25 -21.03 30.59 -0.40
C PRO A 25 -19.65 30.57 0.26
N GLY A 26 -18.59 30.53 -0.57
CA GLY A 26 -17.20 30.53 -0.12
C GLY A 26 -16.50 29.19 -0.32
N LEU A 27 -15.20 29.18 -0.01
CA LEU A 27 -14.33 28.02 -0.12
C LEU A 27 -13.98 27.51 1.28
N LEU A 28 -14.01 26.20 1.48
CA LEU A 28 -13.44 25.55 2.65
C LEU A 28 -11.99 25.19 2.31
N LEU A 29 -11.06 26.04 2.72
CA LEU A 29 -9.63 25.84 2.56
C LEU A 29 -9.05 25.36 3.89
N TYR A 30 -8.33 24.25 3.88
CA TYR A 30 -7.76 23.59 5.06
C TYR A 30 -6.23 23.71 5.03
N ASP A 31 -5.59 24.15 6.11
CA ASP A 31 -4.12 24.28 6.17
C ASP A 31 -3.48 22.89 6.21
N SER A 32 -2.70 22.54 5.19
CA SER A 32 -2.11 21.20 5.09
C SER A 32 -1.09 20.92 6.20
N LYS A 33 -0.57 21.96 6.87
CA LYS A 33 0.31 21.81 8.04
C LYS A 33 -0.40 21.16 9.22
N ASP A 34 -1.72 21.22 9.31
CA ASP A 34 -2.45 20.55 10.37
C ASP A 34 -2.39 19.01 10.22
N LEU A 35 -2.04 18.49 9.03
CA LEU A 35 -1.90 17.05 8.76
C LEU A 35 -0.53 16.46 9.13
N VAL A 36 0.44 17.26 9.59
CA VAL A 36 1.81 16.77 9.91
C VAL A 36 1.93 16.06 11.25
N THR A 37 0.87 16.07 12.07
CA THR A 37 0.83 15.32 13.32
C THR A 37 0.15 13.99 13.07
N HIS A 38 -1.17 13.91 13.21
CA HIS A 38 -2.00 12.74 12.88
C HIS A 38 -3.45 13.21 12.64
N ALA A 39 -4.18 12.54 11.75
CA ALA A 39 -5.60 12.78 11.52
C ALA A 39 -6.39 11.47 11.64
N VAL A 40 -7.65 11.60 12.09
CA VAL A 40 -8.59 10.48 12.21
C VAL A 40 -9.91 10.86 11.55
N CYS A 41 -10.35 10.04 10.58
CA CYS A 41 -11.64 10.20 9.91
C CYS A 41 -12.62 9.12 10.38
N VAL A 42 -13.71 9.52 11.04
CA VAL A 42 -14.71 8.61 11.61
C VAL A 42 -16.09 8.86 10.99
N GLY A 43 -16.85 7.79 10.79
CA GLY A 43 -18.19 7.86 10.23
C GLY A 43 -18.71 6.48 9.82
N MET A 44 -20.02 6.32 9.69
CA MET A 44 -20.65 5.08 9.23
C MET A 44 -20.45 4.84 7.72
N THR A 45 -20.74 3.64 7.21
CA THR A 45 -20.73 3.38 5.76
C THR A 45 -21.69 4.34 5.05
N GLY A 46 -21.28 4.87 3.90
CA GLY A 46 -22.04 5.88 3.16
C GLY A 46 -21.95 7.32 3.70
N SER A 47 -21.22 7.57 4.80
CA SER A 47 -21.07 8.93 5.36
C SER A 47 -20.08 9.83 4.60
N GLY A 48 -19.50 9.35 3.49
CA GLY A 48 -18.54 10.12 2.68
C GLY A 48 -17.06 10.03 3.11
N LYS A 49 -16.68 9.15 4.04
CA LYS A 49 -15.26 8.99 4.46
C LYS A 49 -14.30 8.78 3.30
N THR A 50 -14.61 7.83 2.42
CA THR A 50 -13.76 7.53 1.25
C THR A 50 -13.68 8.73 0.32
N GLY A 51 -14.78 9.45 0.09
CA GLY A 51 -14.78 10.67 -0.71
C GLY A 51 -13.92 11.79 -0.10
N LEU A 52 -13.95 11.96 1.23
CA LEU A 52 -13.06 12.89 1.92
C LEU A 52 -11.59 12.48 1.79
N CYS A 53 -11.25 11.20 1.95
CA CYS A 53 -9.89 10.70 1.77
C CYS A 53 -9.41 10.90 0.32
N ILE A 54 -10.25 10.62 -0.67
CA ILE A 54 -9.96 10.86 -2.09
C ILE A 54 -9.67 12.34 -2.31
N GLY A 55 -10.54 13.24 -1.84
CA GLY A 55 -10.31 14.68 -1.96
C GLY A 55 -9.00 15.11 -1.30
N LEU A 56 -8.71 14.64 -0.09
CA LEU A 56 -7.42 14.94 0.57
C LEU A 56 -6.21 14.46 -0.24
N LEU A 57 -6.29 13.29 -0.87
CA LEU A 57 -5.23 12.75 -1.70
C LEU A 57 -5.06 13.52 -3.01
N GLU A 58 -6.17 13.97 -3.62
CA GLU A 58 -6.13 14.82 -4.81
C GLU A 58 -5.45 16.16 -4.52
N GLU A 59 -5.81 16.82 -3.41
CA GLU A 59 -5.19 18.07 -2.99
C GLU A 59 -3.71 17.89 -2.64
N ALA A 60 -3.37 16.82 -1.92
CA ALA A 60 -1.98 16.48 -1.60
C ALA A 60 -1.14 16.25 -2.88
N ALA A 61 -1.67 15.51 -3.85
CA ALA A 61 -1.01 15.26 -5.12
C ALA A 61 -0.77 16.56 -5.90
N ILE A 62 -1.78 17.43 -5.99
CA ILE A 62 -1.67 18.74 -6.65
C ILE A 62 -0.59 19.63 -6.00
N ASP A 63 -0.42 19.54 -4.68
CA ASP A 63 0.64 20.21 -3.92
C ASP A 63 2.00 19.48 -3.93
N ASN A 64 2.14 18.41 -4.73
CA ASN A 64 3.34 17.57 -4.84
C ASN A 64 3.76 16.90 -3.51
N ILE A 65 2.77 16.54 -2.68
CA ILE A 65 2.99 15.81 -1.43
C ILE A 65 2.82 14.31 -1.73
N PRO A 66 3.89 13.49 -1.60
CA PRO A 66 3.80 12.05 -1.87
C PRO A 66 2.97 11.35 -0.80
N ALA A 67 2.13 10.41 -1.23
CA ALA A 67 1.26 9.62 -0.34
C ALA A 67 1.43 8.12 -0.59
N ILE A 68 1.48 7.35 0.50
CA ILE A 68 1.38 5.88 0.48
C ILE A 68 0.08 5.52 1.19
N ILE A 69 -0.76 4.72 0.53
CA ILE A 69 -2.08 4.34 1.03
C ILE A 69 -2.14 2.83 1.21
N ILE A 70 -2.54 2.40 2.41
CA ILE A 70 -2.91 1.01 2.68
C ILE A 70 -4.43 0.91 2.55
N ASP A 71 -4.89 0.31 1.46
CA ASP A 71 -6.31 0.23 1.13
C ASP A 71 -6.80 -1.23 1.13
N PRO A 72 -7.24 -1.76 2.30
CA PRO A 72 -7.77 -3.11 2.37
C PRO A 72 -9.13 -3.28 1.70
N LYS A 73 -9.81 -2.18 1.32
CA LYS A 73 -11.13 -2.23 0.65
C LYS A 73 -11.03 -2.14 -0.86
N GLY A 74 -9.96 -1.54 -1.38
CA GLY A 74 -9.74 -1.31 -2.81
C GLY A 74 -10.50 -0.11 -3.39
N ASP A 75 -11.19 0.67 -2.56
CA ASP A 75 -12.00 1.80 -3.01
C ASP A 75 -11.17 3.04 -3.38
N ILE A 76 -9.94 3.18 -2.88
CA ILE A 76 -9.05 4.31 -3.15
C ILE A 76 -8.46 4.22 -4.56
N ALA A 77 -8.33 3.02 -5.11
CA ALA A 77 -7.91 2.81 -6.50
C ALA A 77 -8.84 3.50 -7.53
N ASN A 78 -10.06 3.90 -7.12
CA ASN A 78 -10.94 4.73 -7.94
C ASN A 78 -10.31 6.09 -8.31
N LEU A 79 -9.26 6.55 -7.63
CA LEU A 79 -8.44 7.71 -8.04
C LEU A 79 -7.87 7.57 -9.46
N LEU A 80 -7.72 6.35 -9.98
CA LEU A 80 -7.23 6.13 -11.34
C LEU A 80 -8.34 6.34 -12.40
N LEU A 81 -9.61 6.44 -12.00
CA LEU A 81 -10.75 6.72 -12.88
C LEU A 81 -10.88 8.23 -13.16
N THR A 82 -9.81 8.82 -13.67
CA THR A 82 -9.71 10.26 -13.96
C THR A 82 -9.68 10.50 -15.47
N PHE A 83 -10.72 11.18 -15.99
CA PHE A 83 -10.91 11.42 -17.43
C PHE A 83 -10.90 12.93 -17.75
N PRO A 84 -9.74 13.52 -18.09
CA PRO A 84 -9.63 14.97 -18.35
C PRO A 84 -10.53 15.48 -19.47
N ASP A 85 -10.69 14.70 -20.54
CA ASP A 85 -11.50 15.11 -21.70
C ASP A 85 -13.01 14.95 -21.46
N LEU A 86 -13.41 14.24 -20.40
CA LEU A 86 -14.80 13.97 -20.04
C LEU A 86 -15.65 13.47 -21.23
N ARG A 87 -15.11 12.57 -22.07
CA ARG A 87 -15.84 12.00 -23.21
C ARG A 87 -16.50 10.70 -22.81
N GLY A 88 -17.69 10.39 -23.32
CA GLY A 88 -18.35 9.11 -23.06
C GLY A 88 -17.48 7.89 -23.39
N SER A 89 -16.62 7.98 -24.41
CA SER A 89 -15.65 6.92 -24.75
C SER A 89 -14.68 6.58 -23.62
N ASP A 90 -14.33 7.56 -22.77
CA ASP A 90 -13.43 7.34 -21.63
C ASP A 90 -14.13 6.57 -20.50
N PHE A 91 -15.45 6.70 -20.38
CA PHE A 91 -16.29 6.00 -19.39
C PHE A 91 -16.72 4.61 -19.87
N LEU A 92 -16.85 4.40 -21.18
CA LEU A 92 -17.40 3.18 -21.78
C LEU A 92 -16.79 1.85 -21.26
N PRO A 93 -15.47 1.73 -21.01
CA PRO A 93 -14.90 0.49 -20.47
C PRO A 93 -15.34 0.18 -19.02
N TRP A 94 -15.83 1.19 -18.30
CA TRP A 94 -16.07 1.15 -16.86
C TRP A 94 -17.56 1.11 -16.50
N ILE A 95 -18.46 1.32 -17.47
CA ILE A 95 -19.90 1.23 -17.21
C ILE A 95 -20.33 -0.21 -16.99
N ASN A 96 -21.43 -0.39 -16.25
CA ASN A 96 -22.10 -1.68 -16.15
C ASN A 96 -23.10 -1.84 -17.31
N PRO A 97 -22.91 -2.82 -18.22
CA PRO A 97 -23.82 -3.03 -19.34
C PRO A 97 -25.27 -3.32 -18.92
N ASP A 98 -25.47 -3.93 -17.75
CA ASP A 98 -26.82 -4.25 -17.27
C ASP A 98 -27.56 -3.01 -16.77
N ASP A 99 -26.85 -1.99 -16.28
CA ASP A 99 -27.47 -0.71 -15.91
C ASP A 99 -27.84 0.11 -17.16
N ALA A 100 -27.06 -0.01 -18.24
CA ALA A 100 -27.43 0.54 -19.54
C ALA A 100 -28.73 -0.10 -20.06
N LYS A 101 -28.83 -1.44 -20.01
CA LYS A 101 -30.04 -2.18 -20.40
C LYS A 101 -31.27 -1.80 -19.58
N LYS A 102 -31.15 -1.70 -18.25
CA LYS A 102 -32.28 -1.30 -17.37
C LYS A 102 -32.82 0.09 -17.69
N LYS A 103 -31.97 1.00 -18.18
CA LYS A 103 -32.37 2.34 -18.62
C LYS A 103 -32.77 2.39 -20.09
N GLU A 104 -32.83 1.25 -20.78
CA GLU A 104 -33.15 1.13 -22.22
C GLU A 104 -32.19 1.94 -23.11
N LEU A 105 -30.91 1.97 -22.76
CA LEU A 105 -29.86 2.68 -23.49
C LEU A 105 -28.83 1.72 -24.07
N THR A 106 -28.20 2.11 -25.18
CA THR A 106 -26.97 1.45 -25.63
C THR A 106 -25.82 1.76 -24.65
N PRO A 107 -24.79 0.90 -24.56
CA PRO A 107 -23.61 1.16 -23.74
C PRO A 107 -22.99 2.55 -24.03
N GLU A 108 -22.88 2.94 -25.30
CA GLU A 108 -22.31 4.22 -25.71
C GLU A 108 -23.16 5.40 -25.21
N ALA A 109 -24.48 5.33 -25.42
CA ALA A 109 -25.40 6.38 -24.95
C ALA A 109 -25.46 6.47 -23.42
N PHE A 110 -25.24 5.35 -22.71
CA PHE A 110 -25.14 5.35 -21.26
C PHE A 110 -23.81 5.97 -20.79
N ALA A 111 -22.71 5.69 -21.47
CA ALA A 111 -21.40 6.26 -21.16
C ALA A 111 -21.38 7.78 -21.40
N ASP A 112 -21.98 8.27 -22.49
CA ASP A 112 -22.17 9.70 -22.75
C ASP A 112 -22.96 10.37 -21.62
N LYS A 113 -24.03 9.73 -21.12
CA LYS A 113 -24.80 10.26 -19.99
C LYS A 113 -24.00 10.31 -18.68
N GLU A 114 -23.14 9.32 -18.40
CA GLU A 114 -22.29 9.38 -17.21
C GLU A 114 -21.21 10.47 -17.34
N ALA A 115 -20.67 10.69 -18.54
CA ALA A 115 -19.76 11.79 -18.82
C ALA A 115 -20.42 13.16 -18.59
N ASP A 116 -21.63 13.37 -19.13
CA ASP A 116 -22.40 14.60 -18.93
C ASP A 116 -22.71 14.86 -17.44
N LYS A 117 -23.05 13.80 -16.70
CA LYS A 117 -23.29 13.88 -15.25
C LYS A 117 -22.03 14.27 -14.48
N TRP A 118 -20.87 13.72 -14.83
CA TRP A 118 -19.59 14.11 -14.24
C TRP A 118 -19.26 15.57 -14.53
N LYS A 119 -19.40 15.99 -15.78
CA LYS A 119 -19.18 17.37 -16.20
C LYS A 119 -20.06 18.36 -15.43
N ALA A 120 -21.36 18.12 -15.38
CA ALA A 120 -22.29 18.96 -14.62
C ALA A 120 -21.98 18.97 -13.12
N GLY A 121 -21.56 17.82 -12.56
CA GLY A 121 -21.11 17.70 -11.18
C GLY A 121 -19.91 18.59 -10.89
N LEU A 122 -18.84 18.47 -11.69
CA LEU A 122 -17.62 19.28 -11.56
C LEU A 122 -17.91 20.77 -11.71
N GLU A 123 -18.68 21.15 -12.74
CA GLU A 123 -19.06 22.55 -12.99
C GLU A 123 -19.81 23.15 -11.80
N SER A 124 -20.70 22.37 -11.16
CA SER A 124 -21.44 22.81 -9.96
C SER A 124 -20.52 23.16 -8.77
N TRP A 125 -19.31 22.60 -8.74
CA TRP A 125 -18.25 22.87 -7.76
C TRP A 125 -17.18 23.85 -8.28
N GLY A 126 -17.35 24.41 -9.47
CA GLY A 126 -16.38 25.33 -10.09
C GLY A 126 -15.12 24.65 -10.61
N GLN A 127 -15.21 23.35 -10.89
CA GLN A 127 -14.13 22.51 -11.43
C GLN A 127 -14.48 22.08 -12.86
N ASP A 128 -13.48 21.63 -13.60
CA ASP A 128 -13.64 21.05 -14.94
C ASP A 128 -12.52 20.03 -15.24
N GLY A 129 -12.48 19.56 -16.48
CA GLY A 129 -11.47 18.62 -16.96
C GLY A 129 -10.02 19.11 -16.86
N ALA A 130 -9.77 20.43 -16.87
CA ALA A 130 -8.43 20.96 -16.74
C ALA A 130 -7.84 20.73 -15.34
N ARG A 131 -8.70 20.70 -14.31
CA ARG A 131 -8.25 20.33 -12.95
C ARG A 131 -7.89 18.85 -12.85
N ILE A 132 -8.62 17.99 -13.54
CA ILE A 132 -8.30 16.57 -13.64
C ILE A 132 -6.96 16.37 -14.38
N ALA A 133 -6.73 17.13 -15.46
CA ALA A 133 -5.42 17.13 -16.15
C ALA A 133 -4.29 17.54 -15.21
N LYS A 134 -4.47 18.64 -14.46
CA LYS A 134 -3.51 19.10 -13.45
C LYS A 134 -3.18 18.02 -12.41
N LEU A 135 -4.19 17.33 -11.89
CA LEU A 135 -4.01 16.22 -10.95
C LEU A 135 -3.12 15.11 -11.54
N ARG A 136 -3.40 14.70 -12.78
CA ARG A 136 -2.65 13.65 -13.49
C ARG A 136 -1.21 14.06 -13.82
N GLU A 137 -0.96 15.34 -14.02
CA GLU A 137 0.39 15.89 -14.25
C GLU A 137 1.19 16.02 -12.96
N ALA A 138 0.52 16.17 -11.81
CA ALA A 138 1.17 16.44 -10.53
C ALA A 138 1.77 15.18 -9.86
N ALA A 139 1.22 13.99 -10.11
CA ALA A 139 1.70 12.76 -9.49
C ALA A 139 1.45 11.50 -10.35
N ASP A 140 2.34 10.52 -10.19
CA ASP A 140 2.13 9.16 -10.68
C ASP A 140 1.23 8.37 -9.72
N PHE A 141 0.17 7.75 -10.25
CA PHE A 141 -0.74 6.89 -9.47
C PHE A 141 -0.39 5.42 -9.70
N LEU A 142 0.27 4.81 -8.73
CA LEU A 142 0.73 3.44 -8.79
C LEU A 142 -0.07 2.54 -7.84
N VAL A 143 -0.62 1.44 -8.37
CA VAL A 143 -1.35 0.44 -7.58
C VAL A 143 -0.46 -0.76 -7.34
N TYR A 144 -0.01 -0.91 -6.10
CA TYR A 144 0.76 -2.07 -5.66
C TYR A 144 -0.18 -3.17 -5.16
N THR A 145 -0.03 -4.39 -5.67
CA THR A 145 -0.90 -5.52 -5.35
C THR A 145 -0.10 -6.68 -4.76
N PRO A 146 0.16 -6.70 -3.44
CA PRO A 146 0.81 -7.84 -2.79
C PRO A 146 0.02 -9.13 -3.01
N GLY A 147 0.67 -10.18 -3.53
CA GLY A 147 0.03 -11.47 -3.81
C GLY A 147 -0.88 -11.50 -5.03
N SER A 148 -0.82 -10.50 -5.90
CA SER A 148 -1.60 -10.42 -7.13
C SER A 148 -0.80 -9.71 -8.22
N THR A 149 -1.04 -10.09 -9.47
CA THR A 149 -0.44 -9.46 -10.66
C THR A 149 -1.40 -8.50 -11.35
N ALA A 150 -2.50 -8.12 -10.69
CA ALA A 150 -3.48 -7.18 -11.23
C ALA A 150 -2.96 -5.74 -11.34
N GLY A 151 -1.97 -5.37 -10.51
CA GLY A 151 -1.26 -4.09 -10.57
C GLY A 151 0.26 -4.32 -10.57
N LEU A 152 1.00 -3.44 -9.91
CA LEU A 152 2.43 -3.63 -9.66
C LEU A 152 2.62 -4.71 -8.58
N PRO A 153 3.23 -5.85 -8.89
CA PRO A 153 3.47 -6.88 -7.89
C PRO A 153 4.42 -6.37 -6.81
N VAL A 154 4.23 -6.86 -5.59
CA VAL A 154 5.14 -6.61 -4.47
C VAL A 154 5.81 -7.92 -4.11
N SER A 155 7.07 -8.07 -4.53
CA SER A 155 7.89 -9.23 -4.20
C SER A 155 8.45 -9.12 -2.80
N ILE A 156 8.39 -10.21 -2.04
CA ILE A 156 9.09 -10.30 -0.75
C ILE A 156 10.59 -10.59 -0.92
N LEU A 157 11.04 -10.99 -2.12
CA LEU A 157 12.40 -11.47 -2.34
C LEU A 157 13.48 -10.40 -2.08
N GLN A 158 13.17 -9.12 -2.33
CA GLN A 158 14.09 -8.02 -2.01
C GLN A 158 14.44 -7.92 -0.52
N SER A 159 13.65 -8.53 0.37
CA SER A 159 13.94 -8.57 1.80
C SER A 159 15.15 -9.45 2.14
N PHE A 160 15.62 -10.29 1.22
CA PHE A 160 16.75 -11.20 1.42
C PHE A 160 18.07 -10.70 0.83
N SER A 161 18.02 -9.64 0.03
CA SER A 161 19.23 -9.04 -0.54
C SER A 161 20.08 -8.40 0.56
N VAL A 162 21.39 -8.45 0.36
CA VAL A 162 22.37 -7.76 1.19
C VAL A 162 21.99 -6.28 1.24
N PRO A 163 21.85 -5.69 2.45
CA PRO A 163 21.48 -4.29 2.57
C PRO A 163 22.63 -3.39 2.10
N SER A 164 22.32 -2.12 1.82
CA SER A 164 23.33 -1.15 1.38
C SER A 164 24.52 -1.05 2.34
N SER A 165 25.69 -0.64 1.85
CA SER A 165 26.90 -0.48 2.68
C SER A 165 26.68 0.38 3.92
N LYS A 166 25.85 1.43 3.83
CA LYS A 166 25.47 2.29 4.97
C LYS A 166 24.80 1.53 6.12
N ILE A 167 24.05 0.47 5.82
CA ILE A 167 23.41 -0.37 6.83
C ILE A 167 24.41 -1.42 7.35
N LEU A 168 25.23 -2.02 6.47
CA LEU A 168 26.23 -3.02 6.88
C LEU A 168 27.30 -2.46 7.81
N GLU A 169 27.71 -1.21 7.60
CA GLU A 169 28.76 -0.54 8.37
C GLU A 169 28.27 -0.03 9.74
N ASP A 170 26.95 -0.01 9.97
CA ASP A 170 26.33 0.45 11.21
C ASP A 170 25.67 -0.74 11.94
N ALA A 171 26.22 -1.12 13.09
CA ALA A 171 25.77 -2.27 13.84
C ALA A 171 24.32 -2.15 14.37
N GLU A 172 23.86 -0.93 14.66
CA GLU A 172 22.49 -0.67 15.13
C GLU A 172 21.51 -0.81 13.97
N LEU A 173 21.80 -0.16 12.83
CA LEU A 173 20.97 -0.27 11.64
C LEU A 173 20.92 -1.71 11.09
N LEU A 174 22.04 -2.42 11.12
CA LEU A 174 22.08 -3.83 10.72
C LEU A 174 21.24 -4.69 11.67
N GLY A 175 21.36 -4.47 12.98
CA GLY A 175 20.57 -5.16 14.00
C GLY A 175 19.07 -4.97 13.80
N ASP A 176 18.63 -3.73 13.60
CA ASP A 176 17.22 -3.39 13.35
C ASP A 176 16.71 -4.01 12.05
N ARG A 177 17.50 -3.95 10.98
CA ARG A 177 17.13 -4.54 9.68
C ARG A 177 17.01 -6.06 9.77
N VAL A 178 17.96 -6.73 10.42
CA VAL A 178 17.94 -8.18 10.66
C VAL A 178 16.73 -8.57 11.51
N GLY A 179 16.53 -7.88 12.63
CA GLY A 179 15.44 -8.16 13.57
C GLY A 179 14.06 -8.00 12.93
N THR A 180 13.84 -6.87 12.25
CA THR A 180 12.59 -6.60 11.52
C THR A 180 12.33 -7.66 10.44
N THR A 181 13.36 -8.02 9.67
CA THR A 181 13.24 -9.03 8.61
C THR A 181 12.89 -10.40 9.20
N ALA A 182 13.56 -10.83 10.26
CA ALA A 182 13.27 -12.09 10.94
C ALA A 182 11.83 -12.14 11.49
N THR A 183 11.36 -11.06 12.12
CA THR A 183 9.98 -10.95 12.62
C THR A 183 8.96 -11.01 11.48
N SER A 184 9.18 -10.28 10.39
CA SER A 184 8.29 -10.31 9.23
C SER A 184 8.19 -11.71 8.61
N LEU A 185 9.30 -12.44 8.53
CA LEU A 185 9.33 -13.80 7.99
C LEU A 185 8.60 -14.80 8.87
N LEU A 186 8.74 -14.70 10.19
CA LEU A 186 8.04 -15.57 11.13
C LEU A 186 6.54 -15.31 11.12
N ASN A 187 6.13 -14.04 11.08
CA ASN A 187 4.72 -13.66 10.95
C ASN A 187 4.11 -14.21 9.64
N LEU A 188 4.88 -14.21 8.54
CA LEU A 188 4.44 -14.74 7.26
C LEU A 188 4.13 -16.26 7.30
N VAL A 189 4.85 -17.02 8.14
CA VAL A 189 4.59 -18.45 8.39
C VAL A 189 3.68 -18.70 9.61
N GLY A 190 3.02 -17.65 10.11
CA GLY A 190 2.07 -17.72 11.22
C GLY A 190 2.71 -17.99 12.59
N LEU A 191 3.92 -17.51 12.80
CA LEU A 191 4.64 -17.59 14.07
C LEU A 191 4.83 -16.19 14.65
N ASP A 192 4.17 -15.91 15.77
CA ASP A 192 4.42 -14.71 16.59
C ASP A 192 5.54 -15.03 17.59
N ALA A 193 6.76 -14.63 17.24
CA ALA A 193 7.99 -15.00 17.95
C ALA A 193 8.62 -13.79 18.62
N ASP A 194 8.98 -13.93 19.89
CA ASP A 194 9.67 -12.89 20.66
C ASP A 194 11.14 -12.79 20.19
N PRO A 195 11.62 -11.60 19.77
CA PRO A 195 12.98 -11.42 19.26
C PRO A 195 14.10 -11.80 20.23
N LEU A 196 13.83 -11.80 21.54
CA LEU A 196 14.83 -12.05 22.59
C LEU A 196 14.72 -13.46 23.19
N GLN A 197 13.56 -14.11 23.06
CA GLN A 197 13.31 -15.40 23.72
C GLN A 197 13.08 -16.56 22.75
N SER A 198 12.53 -16.31 21.57
CA SER A 198 12.13 -17.38 20.67
C SER A 198 13.34 -17.91 19.88
N PRO A 199 13.66 -19.21 19.99
CA PRO A 199 14.78 -19.80 19.27
C PRO A 199 14.64 -19.70 17.74
N GLU A 200 13.42 -19.70 17.21
CA GLU A 200 13.12 -19.48 15.79
C GLU A 200 13.61 -18.11 15.31
N HIS A 201 13.34 -17.06 16.09
CA HIS A 201 13.74 -15.69 15.77
C HIS A 201 15.26 -15.55 15.85
N ILE A 202 15.84 -15.98 16.97
CA ILE A 202 17.28 -15.87 17.18
C ILE A 202 18.06 -16.63 16.09
N LEU A 203 17.57 -17.81 15.68
CA LEU A 203 18.18 -18.56 14.57
C LEU A 203 18.11 -17.77 13.26
N LEU A 204 16.93 -17.30 12.85
CA LEU A 204 16.77 -16.57 11.59
C LEU A 204 17.59 -15.28 11.57
N ALA A 205 17.58 -14.52 12.66
CA ALA A 205 18.36 -13.31 12.80
C ALA A 205 19.87 -13.58 12.60
N ASN A 206 20.41 -14.65 13.21
CA ASN A 206 21.82 -15.01 13.04
C ASN A 206 22.15 -15.50 11.63
N ILE A 207 21.27 -16.25 10.97
CA ILE A 207 21.42 -16.65 9.56
C ILE A 207 21.48 -15.42 8.65
N LEU A 208 20.52 -14.50 8.79
CA LEU A 208 20.44 -13.26 8.00
C LEU A 208 21.70 -12.42 8.21
N LYS A 209 22.05 -12.16 9.47
CA LYS A 209 23.22 -11.37 9.83
C LYS A 209 24.51 -11.95 9.23
N THR A 210 24.75 -13.25 9.45
CA THR A 210 25.97 -13.92 8.97
C THR A 210 26.07 -13.88 7.44
N SER A 211 24.95 -14.10 6.74
CA SER A 211 24.93 -14.08 5.28
C SER A 211 25.17 -12.67 4.73
N TRP A 212 24.54 -11.65 5.31
CA TRP A 212 24.71 -10.26 4.89
C TRP A 212 26.10 -9.70 5.20
N GLU A 213 26.69 -10.02 6.36
CA GLU A 213 28.07 -9.68 6.69
C GLU A 213 29.07 -10.36 5.72
N ALA A 214 28.73 -11.53 5.20
CA ALA A 214 29.50 -12.21 4.16
C ALA A 214 29.24 -11.68 2.73
N GLY A 215 28.38 -10.66 2.56
CA GLY A 215 28.00 -10.13 1.25
C GLY A 215 27.20 -11.12 0.40
N GLN A 216 26.48 -12.05 1.04
CA GLN A 216 25.69 -13.08 0.36
C GLN A 216 24.20 -12.75 0.43
N ASP A 217 23.59 -12.62 -0.75
CA ASP A 217 22.13 -12.58 -0.88
C ASP A 217 21.54 -13.93 -0.47
N LEU A 218 20.37 -13.88 0.17
CA LEU A 218 19.60 -15.07 0.49
C LEU A 218 18.43 -15.24 -0.49
N THR A 219 17.95 -16.48 -0.57
CA THR A 219 16.68 -16.85 -1.20
C THR A 219 15.88 -17.63 -0.16
N ILE A 220 14.57 -17.80 -0.36
CA ILE A 220 13.80 -18.68 0.53
C ILE A 220 14.39 -20.10 0.56
N SER A 221 14.85 -20.61 -0.59
CA SER A 221 15.47 -21.93 -0.69
C SER A 221 16.77 -22.03 0.11
N SER A 222 17.67 -21.05 -0.01
CA SER A 222 18.91 -21.05 0.77
C SER A 222 18.64 -20.81 2.26
N LEU A 223 17.63 -20.02 2.61
CA LEU A 223 17.19 -19.84 4.00
C LEU A 223 16.68 -21.16 4.60
N ILE A 224 15.81 -21.90 3.89
CA ILE A 224 15.31 -23.21 4.32
C ILE A 224 16.47 -24.20 4.55
N GLN A 225 17.46 -24.18 3.66
CA GLN A 225 18.67 -25.00 3.82
C GLN A 225 19.47 -24.59 5.06
N GLN A 226 19.70 -23.29 5.25
CA GLN A 226 20.44 -22.78 6.41
C GLN A 226 19.69 -22.95 7.73
N ILE A 227 18.35 -23.00 7.75
CA ILE A 227 17.61 -23.36 8.97
C ILE A 227 17.90 -24.82 9.36
N GLN A 228 17.88 -25.72 8.39
CA GLN A 228 18.13 -27.15 8.63
C GLN A 228 19.60 -27.42 8.98
N THR A 229 20.52 -26.71 8.33
CA THR A 229 21.96 -26.83 8.57
C THR A 229 22.59 -25.44 8.70
N PRO A 230 22.46 -24.81 9.88
CA PRO A 230 23.01 -23.48 10.09
C PRO A 230 24.55 -23.49 9.96
N PRO A 231 25.15 -22.40 9.47
CA PRO A 231 26.61 -22.31 9.30
C PRO A 231 27.40 -22.21 10.62
N TYR A 232 26.74 -22.42 11.77
CA TYR A 232 27.31 -22.34 13.11
C TYR A 232 26.74 -23.44 14.02
N SER A 233 27.53 -23.85 15.01
CA SER A 233 27.17 -24.90 15.98
C SER A 233 26.77 -24.36 17.36
N LYS A 234 26.89 -23.05 17.59
CA LYS A 234 26.55 -22.39 18.86
C LYS A 234 25.64 -21.19 18.64
N LEU A 235 24.77 -20.94 19.62
CA LEU A 235 23.90 -19.77 19.65
C LEU A 235 24.03 -19.12 21.03
N GLY A 236 24.61 -17.91 21.04
CA GLY A 236 25.18 -17.34 22.26
C GLY A 236 26.31 -18.21 22.80
N VAL A 237 26.23 -18.56 24.09
CA VAL A 237 27.23 -19.42 24.76
C VAL A 237 26.90 -20.92 24.73
N MET A 238 25.68 -21.27 24.30
CA MET A 238 25.17 -22.65 24.32
C MET A 238 25.29 -23.32 22.95
N ASP A 239 25.34 -24.66 22.96
CA ASP A 239 25.29 -25.45 21.73
C ASP A 239 23.91 -25.31 21.07
N LEU A 240 23.91 -25.14 19.75
CA LEU A 240 22.69 -24.92 18.97
C LEU A 240 21.68 -26.06 19.17
N GLU A 241 22.14 -27.30 19.23
CA GLU A 241 21.26 -28.46 19.40
C GLU A 241 20.52 -28.44 20.76
N SER A 242 21.11 -27.81 21.78
CA SER A 242 20.47 -27.62 23.09
C SER A 242 19.45 -26.49 23.10
N VAL A 243 19.69 -25.40 22.34
CA VAL A 243 18.79 -24.25 22.26
C VAL A 243 17.64 -24.52 21.29
N PHE A 244 17.96 -25.07 20.12
CA PHE A 244 17.00 -25.36 19.06
C PHE A 244 17.36 -26.65 18.32
N SER A 245 16.80 -27.74 18.83
CA SER A 245 17.06 -29.10 18.31
C SER A 245 16.82 -29.22 16.80
N SER A 246 17.47 -30.20 16.17
CA SER A 246 17.28 -30.56 14.77
C SER A 246 15.80 -30.78 14.42
N LYS A 247 15.02 -31.38 15.35
CA LYS A 247 13.57 -31.56 15.18
C LYS A 247 12.82 -30.21 15.11
N GLY A 248 13.17 -29.26 15.98
CA GLY A 248 12.59 -27.92 15.98
C GLY A 248 12.94 -27.14 14.70
N ARG A 249 14.21 -27.18 14.31
CA ARG A 249 14.70 -26.57 13.05
C ARG A 249 14.01 -27.15 11.82
N PHE A 250 13.84 -28.48 11.77
CA PHE A 250 13.10 -29.14 10.70
C PHE A 250 11.62 -28.69 10.66
N ALA A 251 10.96 -28.55 11.81
CA ALA A 251 9.59 -28.06 11.86
C ALA A 251 9.47 -26.61 11.34
N LEU A 252 10.42 -25.74 11.66
CA LEU A 252 10.48 -24.37 11.13
C LEU A 252 10.72 -24.37 9.61
N ALA A 253 11.68 -25.15 9.13
CA ALA A 253 11.97 -25.30 7.70
C ALA A 253 10.75 -25.80 6.92
N MET A 254 10.00 -26.76 7.48
CA MET A 254 8.75 -27.26 6.88
C MET A 254 7.67 -26.18 6.76
N ARG A 255 7.57 -25.25 7.71
CA ARG A 255 6.63 -24.12 7.61
C ARG A 255 6.96 -23.21 6.43
N PHE A 256 8.23 -22.84 6.26
CA PHE A 256 8.67 -22.06 5.11
C PHE A 256 8.51 -22.84 3.79
N ASN A 257 8.76 -24.15 3.78
CA ASN A 257 8.53 -24.98 2.61
C ASN A 257 7.04 -25.04 2.21
N ASN A 258 6.14 -25.17 3.19
CA ASN A 258 4.71 -25.19 2.92
C ASN A 258 4.22 -23.84 2.37
N LEU A 259 4.81 -22.74 2.81
CA LEU A 259 4.55 -21.41 2.27
C LEU A 259 4.94 -21.35 0.78
N LEU A 260 6.13 -21.81 0.40
CA LEU A 260 6.55 -21.93 -1.01
C LEU A 260 5.64 -22.85 -1.83
N GLY A 261 5.15 -23.94 -1.23
CA GLY A 261 4.26 -24.89 -1.87
C GLY A 261 2.81 -24.42 -2.01
N ALA A 262 2.43 -23.30 -1.38
CA ALA A 262 1.08 -22.79 -1.44
C ALA A 262 0.81 -22.15 -2.82
N PRO A 263 -0.26 -22.54 -3.56
CA PRO A 263 -0.53 -22.04 -4.91
C PRO A 263 -0.63 -20.51 -5.05
N GLY A 264 -1.05 -19.81 -3.99
CA GLY A 264 -1.16 -18.35 -3.98
C GLY A 264 0.13 -17.61 -3.62
N PHE A 265 1.20 -18.32 -3.24
CA PHE A 265 2.45 -17.69 -2.80
C PHE A 265 3.42 -17.37 -3.94
N SER A 266 3.26 -18.01 -5.11
CA SER A 266 4.10 -17.72 -6.28
C SER A 266 4.05 -16.25 -6.68
N ALA A 267 2.87 -15.61 -6.59
CA ALA A 267 2.67 -14.20 -6.89
C ALA A 267 3.39 -13.23 -5.91
N TRP A 268 3.93 -13.74 -4.79
CA TRP A 268 4.75 -12.96 -3.85
C TRP A 268 6.26 -13.11 -4.11
N LEU A 269 6.65 -14.08 -4.96
CA LEU A 269 8.04 -14.33 -5.32
C LEU A 269 8.43 -13.60 -6.61
N GLU A 270 7.47 -13.34 -7.50
CA GLU A 270 7.63 -12.51 -8.71
C GLU A 270 7.70 -11.02 -8.37
#